data_AF-A0A1V4QB86-F1
#
_entry.id   AF-A0A1V4QB86-F1
#
_cell.length_a   1.000
_cell.length_b   1.000
_cell.length_c   1.000
_cell.angle_alpha   90.00
_cell.angle_beta   90.00
_cell.angle_gamma   90.00
#
_symmetry.space_group_name_H-M   'P 1'
#
loop_
_entity.id
_entity.type
_entity.pdbx_description
1 polymer ?
#
loop_
_entity_poly.entity_id
_entity_poly.type
_entity_poly.pdbx_seq_one_letter_code
_entity_poly.pdbx_strand_id
1 'polypeptide(L)'
;PCPVRVHHGRFEDHIGRDRFDVVTCNPPYVPAPGIDDGVAISPGPRHAWDAGPTGRDVLDPLCAHASEFLEPGGTLLLVQSEFADIDATVNALRANGLDAHVMAVRWVPFGPVMTARAEWLEGLGLLEKGRRTEELAVVRAIRKGAA
;
A
#
# COMPACT_ATOMS: atom_id res chain seq x y z
N PRO A 1 10.30 -26.76 -10.66
CA PRO A 1 10.25 -25.60 -9.74
C PRO A 1 10.56 -24.29 -10.48
N CYS A 2 9.76 -23.25 -10.27
CA CYS A 2 10.07 -21.91 -10.78
C CYS A 2 11.18 -21.30 -9.89
N PRO A 3 12.30 -20.82 -10.45
CA PRO A 3 13.35 -20.20 -9.65
C PRO A 3 12.84 -18.90 -9.01
N VAL A 4 13.05 -18.74 -7.71
CA VAL A 4 12.75 -17.51 -6.97
C VAL A 4 14.06 -16.78 -6.71
N ARG A 5 14.13 -15.49 -7.05
CA ARG A 5 15.24 -14.59 -6.72
C ARG A 5 14.76 -13.57 -5.70
N VAL A 6 15.47 -13.46 -4.58
CA VAL A 6 15.16 -12.53 -3.50
C VAL A 6 16.20 -11.41 -3.49
N HIS A 7 15.74 -10.17 -3.46
CA HIS A 7 16.57 -8.98 -3.31
C HIS A 7 16.22 -8.30 -1.98
N HIS A 8 17.23 -8.09 -1.13
CA HIS A 8 17.08 -7.38 0.13
C HIS A 8 17.44 -5.91 -0.07
N GLY A 9 16.55 -5.00 0.31
CA GLY A 9 16.77 -3.56 0.17
C GLY A 9 15.47 -2.78 0.10
N ARG A 10 15.58 -1.50 -0.21
CA ARG A 10 14.46 -0.64 -0.54
C ARG A 10 14.04 -0.93 -1.98
N PHE A 11 12.74 -0.92 -2.28
CA PHE A 11 12.32 -1.16 -3.68
C PHE A 11 12.82 -0.02 -4.59
N GLU A 12 12.99 1.17 -4.02
CA GLU A 12 13.54 2.36 -4.69
C GLU A 12 14.94 2.10 -5.27
N ASP A 13 15.73 1.22 -4.65
CA ASP A 13 17.07 0.85 -5.14
C ASP A 13 17.00 0.04 -6.46
N HIS A 14 15.82 -0.42 -6.86
CA HIS A 14 15.56 -1.23 -8.05
C HIS A 14 14.86 -0.46 -9.17
N ILE A 15 14.53 0.82 -8.98
CA ILE A 15 13.92 1.67 -10.00
C ILE A 15 14.79 1.67 -11.26
N GLY A 16 14.18 1.38 -12.41
CA GLY A 16 14.84 1.39 -13.71
C GLY A 16 15.82 0.24 -13.98
N ARG A 17 15.99 -0.72 -13.06
CA ARG A 17 16.88 -1.88 -13.26
C ARG A 17 16.22 -2.99 -14.05
N ASP A 18 15.04 -3.42 -13.58
CA ASP A 18 14.27 -4.52 -14.15
C ASP A 18 12.81 -4.05 -14.33
N ARG A 19 12.16 -4.59 -15.36
CA ARG A 19 10.75 -4.35 -15.65
C ARG A 19 10.01 -5.69 -15.68
N PHE A 20 8.73 -5.64 -15.33
CA PHE A 20 7.91 -6.83 -15.16
C PHE A 20 6.57 -6.67 -15.88
N ASP A 21 6.05 -7.80 -16.39
CA ASP A 21 4.67 -7.87 -16.92
C ASP A 21 3.64 -7.68 -15.80
N VAL A 22 3.97 -8.16 -14.59
CA VAL A 22 3.12 -8.08 -13.41
C VAL A 22 3.95 -7.67 -12.20
N VAL A 23 3.53 -6.60 -11.54
CA VAL A 23 4.00 -6.20 -10.21
C VAL A 23 2.84 -6.35 -9.23
N THR A 24 3.10 -6.94 -8.07
CA THR A 24 2.11 -7.00 -6.99
C THR A 24 2.73 -6.56 -5.67
N CYS A 25 1.95 -5.86 -4.86
CA CYS A 25 2.41 -5.42 -3.55
C CYS A 25 1.25 -5.31 -2.56
N ASN A 26 1.60 -5.62 -1.31
CA ASN A 26 0.79 -5.37 -0.12
C ASN A 26 1.66 -4.53 0.83
N PRO A 27 1.88 -3.23 0.53
CA PRO A 27 2.72 -2.38 1.34
C PRO A 27 2.10 -2.14 2.72
N PRO A 28 2.89 -1.72 3.72
CA PRO A 28 2.32 -1.19 4.95
C PRO A 28 1.43 0.02 4.61
N TYR A 29 0.28 0.11 5.26
CA TYR A 29 -0.73 1.16 5.04
C TYR A 29 -1.35 1.67 6.35
N VAL A 30 -0.84 1.25 7.51
CA VAL A 30 -1.41 1.66 8.80
C VAL A 30 -0.77 2.97 9.24
N PRO A 31 -1.55 4.04 9.46
CA PRO A 31 -1.04 5.27 10.04
C PRO A 31 -0.37 4.99 11.40
N ALA A 32 0.79 5.60 11.62
CA ALA A 32 1.57 5.43 12.84
C ALA A 32 2.08 6.80 13.34
N PRO A 33 2.03 7.07 14.66
CA PRO A 33 2.33 8.38 15.23
C PRO A 33 3.82 8.81 15.17
N GLY A 34 4.71 8.02 14.56
CA GLY A 34 6.15 8.32 14.45
C GLY A 34 6.94 8.26 15.76
N ILE A 35 6.25 8.14 16.90
CA ILE A 35 6.79 7.85 18.23
C ILE A 35 6.49 6.40 18.61
N ASP A 36 7.32 5.83 19.48
CA ASP A 36 7.03 4.53 20.09
C ASP A 36 5.74 4.64 20.92
N ASP A 37 4.64 4.14 20.36
CA ASP A 37 3.32 4.09 20.97
C ASP A 37 3.23 3.00 22.06
N GLY A 38 4.33 2.28 22.33
CA GLY A 38 4.40 1.23 23.34
C GLY A 38 3.58 0.00 23.00
N VAL A 39 2.99 -0.05 21.79
CA VAL A 39 2.08 -1.11 21.40
C VAL A 39 2.88 -2.23 20.73
N ALA A 40 3.09 -3.33 21.47
CA ALA A 40 3.72 -4.54 20.95
C ALA A 40 2.68 -5.39 20.19
N ILE A 41 2.36 -5.03 18.95
CA ILE A 41 1.12 -5.52 18.32
C ILE A 41 1.23 -6.90 17.62
N SER A 42 2.42 -7.42 17.30
CA SER A 42 2.53 -8.66 16.50
C SER A 42 3.94 -9.25 16.51
N PRO A 43 4.14 -10.57 16.26
CA PRO A 43 5.48 -11.18 16.11
C PRO A 43 6.26 -10.74 14.85
N GLY A 44 5.86 -9.68 14.15
CA GLY A 44 6.54 -9.20 12.94
C GLY A 44 7.13 -7.79 13.12
N PRO A 45 8.13 -7.41 12.29
CA PRO A 45 8.76 -6.10 12.37
C PRO A 45 7.75 -4.97 12.19
N ARG A 46 7.90 -3.86 12.94
CA ARG A 46 7.00 -2.68 12.86
C ARG A 46 6.83 -2.14 11.44
N HIS A 47 7.88 -2.17 10.63
CA HIS A 47 7.86 -1.70 9.23
C HIS A 47 6.95 -2.52 8.31
N ALA A 48 6.48 -3.71 8.73
CA ALA A 48 5.52 -4.49 7.95
C ALA A 48 4.10 -3.87 7.98
N TRP A 49 3.86 -2.91 8.87
CA TRP A 49 2.54 -2.30 9.07
C TRP A 49 2.61 -0.77 9.16
N ASP A 50 3.62 -0.23 9.82
CA ASP A 50 3.79 1.21 10.06
C ASP A 50 4.14 1.92 8.75
N ALA A 51 3.26 2.82 8.31
CA ALA A 51 3.41 3.56 7.06
C ALA A 51 3.41 5.09 7.27
N GLY A 52 3.93 5.51 8.41
CA GLY A 52 4.04 6.94 8.77
C GLY A 52 2.73 7.59 9.19
N PRO A 53 2.72 8.91 9.43
CA PRO A 53 1.58 9.62 10.00
C PRO A 53 0.29 9.53 9.18
N THR A 54 0.41 9.41 7.86
CA THR A 54 -0.71 9.33 6.93
C THR A 54 -0.98 7.91 6.43
N GLY A 55 -0.15 6.93 6.81
CA GLY A 55 -0.20 5.59 6.24
C GLY A 55 0.33 5.50 4.81
N ARG A 56 0.98 6.55 4.28
CA ARG A 56 1.37 6.65 2.86
C ARG A 56 2.88 6.76 2.60
N ASP A 57 3.74 6.63 3.62
CA ASP A 57 5.20 6.76 3.47
C ASP A 57 5.80 5.77 2.45
N VAL A 58 5.19 4.60 2.28
CA VAL A 58 5.58 3.60 1.26
C VAL A 58 4.73 3.72 -0.01
N LEU A 59 3.45 4.05 0.13
CA LEU A 59 2.53 4.17 -0.99
C LEU A 59 2.90 5.32 -1.92
N ASP A 60 3.29 6.47 -1.39
CA ASP A 60 3.60 7.65 -2.20
C ASP A 60 4.81 7.45 -3.12
N PRO A 61 5.98 7.01 -2.63
CA PRO A 61 7.09 6.69 -3.51
C PRO A 61 6.77 5.55 -4.47
N LEU A 62 6.00 4.54 -4.05
CA LEU A 62 5.58 3.45 -4.92
C LEU A 62 4.73 3.97 -6.07
N CYS A 63 3.74 4.83 -5.80
CA CYS A 63 2.88 5.40 -6.84
C CYS A 63 3.65 6.29 -7.82
N ALA A 64 4.65 7.04 -7.32
CA ALA A 64 5.51 7.88 -8.14
C ALA A 64 6.35 7.06 -9.14
N HIS A 65 6.85 5.90 -8.73
CA HIS A 65 7.81 5.10 -9.50
C HIS A 65 7.23 3.82 -10.11
N ALA A 66 5.94 3.52 -9.90
CA ALA A 66 5.31 2.27 -10.34
C ALA A 66 5.47 2.00 -11.85
N SER A 67 5.40 3.03 -12.69
CA SER A 67 5.54 2.88 -14.15
C SER A 67 6.95 2.48 -14.58
N GLU A 68 7.96 2.71 -13.74
CA GLU A 68 9.36 2.35 -14.01
C GLU A 68 9.64 0.86 -13.80
N PHE A 69 8.80 0.19 -13.00
CA PHE A 69 8.85 -1.27 -12.79
C PHE A 69 8.04 -2.07 -13.80
N LEU A 70 7.21 -1.43 -14.61
CA LEU A 70 6.30 -2.11 -15.53
C LEU A 70 6.85 -2.11 -16.96
N GLU A 71 6.72 -3.24 -17.64
CA GLU A 71 6.81 -3.28 -19.10
C GLU A 71 5.64 -2.51 -19.75
N PRO A 72 5.75 -2.04 -21.00
CA PRO A 72 4.60 -1.55 -21.75
C PRO A 72 3.51 -2.63 -21.81
N GLY A 73 2.29 -2.31 -21.36
CA GLY A 73 1.19 -3.27 -21.19
C GLY A 73 1.19 -3.99 -19.83
N GLY A 74 2.23 -3.82 -19.01
CA GLY A 74 2.36 -4.41 -17.69
C GLY A 74 1.33 -3.88 -16.69
N THR A 75 1.01 -4.71 -15.69
CA THR A 75 0.00 -4.42 -14.66
C THR A 75 0.57 -4.42 -13.25
N LEU A 76 0.23 -3.39 -12.47
CA LEU A 76 0.37 -3.34 -11.02
C LEU A 76 -0.95 -3.78 -10.35
N LEU A 77 -0.85 -4.64 -9.34
CA LEU A 77 -1.90 -4.97 -8.38
C LEU A 77 -1.46 -4.59 -6.97
N LEU A 78 -2.05 -3.52 -6.45
CA LEU A 78 -1.74 -2.94 -5.14
C LEU A 78 -2.91 -3.16 -4.18
N VAL A 79 -2.65 -3.78 -3.03
CA VAL A 79 -3.62 -3.88 -1.93
C VAL A 79 -3.37 -2.77 -0.92
N GLN A 80 -4.42 -2.08 -0.48
CA GLN A 80 -4.32 -1.14 0.64
C GLN A 80 -5.63 -1.05 1.42
N SER A 81 -5.57 -0.47 2.61
CA SER A 81 -6.73 -0.09 3.41
C SER A 81 -7.27 1.29 3.03
N GLU A 82 -8.56 1.53 3.29
CA GLU A 82 -9.22 2.83 3.21
C GLU A 82 -8.52 3.91 4.07
N PHE A 83 -7.86 3.54 5.17
CA PHE A 83 -7.18 4.50 6.05
C PHE A 83 -5.96 5.16 5.44
N ALA A 84 -5.50 4.68 4.28
CA ALA A 84 -4.40 5.26 3.51
C ALA A 84 -4.89 6.04 2.27
N ASP A 85 -6.17 6.39 2.21
CA ASP A 85 -6.82 7.14 1.12
C ASP A 85 -6.66 6.46 -0.26
N ILE A 86 -7.67 5.66 -0.63
CA ILE A 86 -7.69 4.91 -1.89
C ILE A 86 -7.71 5.84 -3.11
N ASP A 87 -8.45 6.95 -3.02
CA ASP A 87 -8.55 7.89 -4.12
C ASP A 87 -7.23 8.62 -4.35
N ALA A 88 -6.51 8.98 -3.28
CA ALA A 88 -5.17 9.57 -3.40
C ALA A 88 -4.21 8.62 -4.12
N THR A 89 -4.24 7.33 -3.82
CA THR A 89 -3.43 6.32 -4.52
C THR A 89 -3.80 6.21 -6.00
N VAL A 90 -5.09 6.11 -6.33
CA VAL A 90 -5.54 6.05 -7.74
C VAL A 90 -5.12 7.31 -8.51
N ASN A 91 -5.30 8.48 -7.90
CA ASN A 91 -4.94 9.76 -8.50
C ASN A 91 -3.42 9.89 -8.69
N ALA A 92 -2.61 9.47 -7.72
CA ALA A 92 -1.16 9.49 -7.82
C ALA A 92 -0.67 8.56 -8.95
N LEU A 93 -1.21 7.35 -9.07
CA LEU A 93 -0.86 6.43 -10.16
C LEU A 93 -1.22 7.02 -11.54
N ARG A 94 -2.39 7.65 -11.65
CA ARG A 94 -2.81 8.35 -12.88
C ARG A 94 -1.91 9.53 -13.23
N ALA A 95 -1.57 10.34 -12.24
CA ALA A 95 -0.67 11.48 -12.41
C ALA A 95 0.72 11.04 -12.90
N ASN A 96 1.15 9.82 -12.56
CA ASN A 96 2.42 9.23 -12.96
C ASN A 96 2.30 8.31 -14.20
N GLY A 97 1.28 8.52 -15.03
CA GLY A 97 1.20 7.95 -16.38
C GLY A 97 0.60 6.55 -16.48
N LEU A 98 -0.02 6.05 -15.41
CA LEU A 98 -0.71 4.75 -15.42
C LEU A 98 -2.23 4.92 -15.62
N ASP A 99 -2.85 3.93 -16.25
CA ASP A 99 -4.31 3.79 -16.23
C ASP A 99 -4.73 3.01 -14.98
N ALA A 100 -5.20 3.71 -13.95
CA ALA A 100 -5.49 3.14 -12.64
C ALA A 100 -6.98 3.23 -12.24
N HIS A 101 -7.47 2.20 -11.57
CA HIS A 101 -8.81 2.15 -10.97
C HIS A 101 -8.87 1.09 -9.85
N VAL A 102 -9.87 1.21 -8.97
CA VAL A 102 -10.19 0.16 -8.00
C VAL A 102 -10.82 -1.02 -8.73
N MET A 103 -10.21 -2.20 -8.62
CA MET A 103 -10.66 -3.43 -9.28
C MET A 103 -11.55 -4.28 -8.36
N ALA A 104 -11.27 -4.26 -7.05
CA ALA A 104 -12.04 -5.00 -6.07
C ALA A 104 -11.98 -4.29 -4.71
N VAL A 105 -13.03 -4.46 -3.92
CA VAL A 105 -13.08 -4.03 -2.53
C VAL A 105 -13.60 -5.16 -1.65
N ARG A 106 -13.19 -5.18 -0.39
CA ARG A 106 -13.71 -6.12 0.59
C ARG A 106 -13.67 -5.52 1.98
N TRP A 107 -14.80 -5.59 2.68
CA TRP A 107 -14.88 -5.32 4.10
C TRP A 107 -14.35 -6.51 4.89
N VAL A 108 -13.40 -6.26 5.78
CA VAL A 108 -12.77 -7.28 6.63
C VAL A 108 -12.74 -6.82 8.09
N PRO A 109 -12.77 -7.73 9.07
CA PRO A 109 -12.47 -7.40 10.45
C PRO A 109 -11.04 -6.86 10.58
N PHE A 110 -10.82 -5.97 11.54
CA PHE A 110 -9.48 -5.50 11.86
C PHE A 110 -8.54 -6.66 12.22
N GLY A 111 -7.33 -6.60 11.67
CA GLY A 111 -6.22 -7.40 12.17
C GLY A 111 -5.75 -6.92 13.55
N PRO A 112 -4.76 -7.61 14.16
CA PRO A 112 -4.22 -7.24 15.47
C PRO A 112 -3.74 -5.78 15.53
N VAL A 113 -3.04 -5.33 14.48
CA VAL A 113 -2.50 -3.96 14.34
C VAL A 113 -3.59 -2.91 14.36
N MET A 114 -4.59 -3.06 13.49
CA MET A 114 -5.72 -2.15 13.43
C MET A 114 -6.57 -2.19 14.70
N THR A 115 -6.72 -3.35 15.32
CA THR A 115 -7.45 -3.50 16.60
C THR A 115 -6.79 -2.69 17.71
N ALA A 116 -5.47 -2.79 17.85
CA ALA A 116 -4.74 -2.08 18.90
C ALA A 116 -4.68 -0.56 18.65
N ARG A 117 -4.82 -0.11 17.40
CA ARG A 117 -4.82 1.30 17.01
C ARG A 117 -6.21 1.93 16.90
N ALA A 118 -7.27 1.16 17.09
CA ALA A 118 -8.63 1.61 16.87
C ALA A 118 -8.98 2.86 17.70
N GLU A 119 -8.72 2.85 19.02
CA GLU A 119 -9.02 3.99 19.90
C GLU A 119 -8.23 5.25 19.54
N TRP A 120 -6.97 5.09 19.10
CA TRP A 120 -6.15 6.20 18.65
C TRP A 120 -6.69 6.80 17.34
N LEU A 121 -7.06 5.96 16.36
CA LEU A 121 -7.68 6.41 15.12
C LEU A 121 -9.04 7.08 15.36
N GLU A 122 -9.83 6.58 16.31
CA GLU A 122 -11.07 7.21 16.76
C GLU A 122 -10.80 8.62 17.34
N GLY A 123 -9.74 8.75 18.16
CA GLY A 123 -9.32 10.03 18.74
C GLY A 123 -8.86 11.06 17.70
N LEU A 124 -8.34 10.61 16.56
CA LEU A 124 -7.98 11.48 15.43
C LEU A 124 -9.15 11.81 14.49
N GLY A 125 -10.33 11.20 14.69
CA GLY A 125 -11.46 11.31 13.79
C GLY A 125 -11.27 10.59 12.45
N LEU A 126 -10.27 9.70 12.35
CA LEU A 126 -9.99 8.87 11.18
C LEU A 126 -10.83 7.59 11.16
N LEU A 127 -11.45 7.23 12.29
CA LEU A 127 -12.29 6.05 12.46
C LEU A 127 -13.56 6.40 13.23
N GLU A 128 -14.71 5.94 12.75
CA GLU A 128 -15.97 6.01 13.49
C GLU A 128 -15.87 5.21 14.79
N LYS A 129 -16.34 5.82 15.89
CA LYS A 129 -16.31 5.20 17.22
C LYS A 129 -17.00 3.83 17.23
N GLY A 130 -16.27 2.80 17.64
CA GLY A 130 -16.77 1.43 17.76
C GLY A 130 -16.68 0.58 16.48
N ARG A 131 -16.28 1.16 15.34
CA ARG A 131 -16.06 0.39 14.10
C ARG A 131 -14.83 -0.51 14.23
N ARG A 132 -14.96 -1.79 13.88
CA ARG A 132 -13.88 -2.80 13.94
C ARG A 132 -13.68 -3.56 12.63
N THR A 133 -14.03 -2.88 11.55
CA THR A 133 -13.89 -3.37 10.18
C THR A 133 -13.25 -2.29 9.32
N GLU A 134 -12.47 -2.71 8.35
CA GLU A 134 -11.89 -1.86 7.33
C GLU A 134 -12.30 -2.33 5.93
N GLU A 135 -12.37 -1.39 5.01
CA GLU A 135 -12.38 -1.69 3.59
C GLU A 135 -10.95 -1.84 3.07
N LEU A 136 -10.64 -3.02 2.53
CA LEU A 136 -9.44 -3.24 1.73
C LEU A 136 -9.79 -3.13 0.25
N ALA A 137 -8.98 -2.38 -0.49
CA ALA A 137 -9.11 -2.21 -1.92
C ALA A 137 -7.92 -2.83 -2.66
N VAL A 138 -8.21 -3.41 -3.83
CA VAL A 138 -7.22 -3.76 -4.84
C VAL A 138 -7.27 -2.67 -5.90
N VAL A 139 -6.22 -1.86 -5.97
CA VAL A 139 -6.00 -0.91 -7.04
C VAL A 139 -5.23 -1.61 -8.16
N ARG A 140 -5.81 -1.57 -9.36
CA ARG A 140 -5.15 -2.04 -10.58
C ARG A 140 -4.65 -0.84 -11.36
N ALA A 141 -3.40 -0.88 -11.82
CA ALA A 141 -2.83 0.15 -12.68
C ALA A 141 -2.08 -0.47 -13.87
N ILE A 142 -2.29 0.06 -15.07
CA ILE A 142 -1.66 -0.44 -16.30
C ILE A 142 -0.72 0.61 -16.87
N ARG A 143 0.49 0.19 -17.25
CA ARG A 143 1.36 1.03 -18.09
C ARG A 143 0.90 0.89 -19.54
N LYS A 144 0.37 1.95 -20.13
CA LYS A 144 -0.08 1.90 -21.54
C LYS A 144 1.09 1.51 -22.45
N GLY A 145 0.82 0.62 -23.41
CA GLY A 145 1.77 0.31 -24.48
C GLY A 145 2.05 1.56 -25.31
N ALA A 146 3.25 1.65 -25.92
CA ALA A 146 3.46 2.64 -26.97
C ALA A 146 2.47 2.33 -28.10
N ALA A 147 1.75 3.36 -28.56
CA ALA A 147 0.84 3.27 -29.70
C ALA A 147 1.60 3.04 -31.02
#